data_AF-K3WJF0-F1
#
_entry.id   AF-K3WJF0-F1
#
_cell.length_a   1.000
_cell.length_b   1.000
_cell.length_c   1.000
_cell.angle_alpha   90.00
_cell.angle_beta   90.00
_cell.angle_gamma   90.00
#
_symmetry.space_group_name_H-M   'P 1'
#
loop_
_entity.id
_entity.type
_entity.pdbx_description
1 polymer ?
#
loop_
_entity_poly.entity_id
_entity_poly.type
_entity_poly.pdbx_seq_one_letter_code
_entity_poly.pdbx_strand_id
1 'polypeptide(L)'
;MDANGLVEATTPPTGNCQFYAVAEAMLQITQDDKANEKLLEATAGRIKQSMDAAARLNFDLEFPEGTHMGILEALGRGDQKMKPKERKTEVLNYFKDIASSSSSRSSTLPRSVWGGSESLRMAAKALQKKIFVLIET
;
A
#
# COMPACT_ATOMS: atom_id res chain seq x y z
N MET A 1 13.87 -14.08 -15.47
CA MET A 1 14.90 -13.13 -15.03
C MET A 1 15.08 -12.15 -16.18
N ASP A 2 14.95 -10.84 -15.94
CA ASP A 2 15.05 -9.82 -16.98
C ASP A 2 16.53 -9.51 -17.34
N ALA A 3 16.74 -8.54 -18.24
CA ALA A 3 18.08 -8.12 -18.67
C ALA A 3 18.96 -7.55 -17.53
N ASN A 4 18.37 -7.22 -16.38
CA ASN A 4 19.06 -6.70 -15.19
C ASN A 4 19.25 -7.75 -14.09
N GLY A 5 18.85 -9.01 -14.33
CA GLY A 5 18.91 -10.04 -13.30
C GLY A 5 17.74 -10.02 -12.32
N LEU A 6 16.68 -9.25 -12.57
CA LEU A 6 15.49 -9.20 -11.70
C LEU A 6 14.59 -10.40 -11.97
N VAL A 7 14.04 -10.96 -10.89
CA VAL A 7 13.09 -12.08 -10.94
C VAL A 7 11.79 -11.62 -10.34
N GLU A 8 10.70 -11.79 -11.10
CA GLU A 8 9.36 -11.51 -10.60
C GLU A 8 8.97 -12.54 -9.53
N ALA A 9 8.57 -12.05 -8.36
CA ALA A 9 8.02 -12.88 -7.29
C ALA A 9 6.49 -12.94 -7.40
N THR A 10 5.91 -14.13 -7.25
CA THR A 10 4.46 -14.30 -7.30
C THR A 10 3.82 -13.93 -5.97
N THR A 11 2.97 -12.90 -5.98
CA THR A 11 2.20 -12.49 -4.79
C THR A 11 0.75 -12.98 -4.86
N PRO A 12 0.03 -13.06 -3.72
CA PRO A 12 -1.37 -13.51 -3.70
C PRO A 12 -2.29 -12.55 -4.47
N PRO A 13 -3.20 -13.05 -5.33
CA PRO A 13 -4.15 -12.21 -6.08
C PRO A 13 -5.36 -11.82 -5.21
N THR A 14 -5.11 -11.30 -4.01
CA THR A 14 -6.14 -11.07 -2.98
C THR A 14 -6.29 -9.60 -2.60
N GLY A 15 -5.68 -8.68 -3.34
CA GLY A 15 -5.58 -7.27 -2.98
C GLY A 15 -4.46 -6.96 -1.96
N ASN A 16 -3.79 -7.99 -1.46
CA ASN A 16 -2.62 -7.87 -0.58
C ASN A 16 -1.28 -7.80 -1.33
N CYS A 17 -1.29 -7.95 -2.66
CA CYS A 17 -0.10 -8.11 -3.50
C CYS A 17 0.97 -7.04 -3.25
N GLN A 18 0.59 -5.76 -3.19
CA GLN A 18 1.55 -4.67 -2.96
C GLN A 18 2.28 -4.82 -1.62
N PHE A 19 1.57 -5.17 -0.56
CA PHE A 19 2.15 -5.27 0.79
C PHE A 19 3.02 -6.52 0.94
N TYR A 20 2.62 -7.63 0.29
CA TYR A 20 3.43 -8.84 0.22
C TYR A 20 4.68 -8.60 -0.61
N ALA A 21 4.59 -7.95 -1.78
CA ALA A 21 5.75 -7.64 -2.61
C ALA A 21 6.80 -6.81 -1.84
N VAL A 22 6.34 -5.80 -1.08
CA VAL A 22 7.24 -5.02 -0.22
C VAL A 22 7.83 -5.88 0.92
N ALA A 23 7.02 -6.74 1.55
CA ALA A 23 7.51 -7.64 2.61
C ALA A 23 8.53 -8.66 2.10
N GLU A 24 8.29 -9.30 0.96
CA GLU A 24 9.19 -10.23 0.29
C GLU A 24 10.51 -9.54 -0.07
N ALA A 25 10.45 -8.35 -0.65
CA ALA A 25 11.63 -7.56 -0.97
C ALA A 25 12.42 -7.12 0.28
N MET A 26 11.74 -6.79 1.38
CA MET A 26 12.40 -6.40 2.63
C MET A 26 13.09 -7.57 3.33
N LEU A 27 12.43 -8.72 3.37
CA LEU A 27 12.89 -9.90 4.10
C LEU A 27 13.79 -10.81 3.26
N GLN A 28 13.81 -10.63 1.94
CA GLN A 28 14.52 -11.49 0.99
C GLN A 28 14.07 -12.95 1.10
N ILE A 29 12.76 -13.16 1.24
CA ILE A 29 12.11 -14.47 1.31
C ILE A 29 10.87 -14.52 0.43
N THR A 30 10.47 -15.72 0.05
CA THR A 30 9.28 -16.07 -0.74
C THR A 30 8.28 -16.85 0.11
N GLN A 31 7.07 -17.03 -0.40
CA GLN A 31 5.99 -17.78 0.27
C GLN A 31 6.12 -19.32 0.15
N ASP A 32 7.34 -19.83 0.02
CA ASP A 32 7.61 -21.24 -0.32
C ASP A 32 7.30 -22.21 0.83
N ASP A 33 7.22 -21.71 2.06
CA ASP A 33 6.84 -22.49 3.23
C ASP A 33 5.93 -21.71 4.20
N LYS A 34 5.31 -22.45 5.13
CA LYS A 34 4.34 -21.92 6.09
C LYS A 34 4.94 -20.94 7.10
N ALA A 35 6.22 -21.07 7.43
CA ALA A 35 6.88 -20.16 8.37
C ALA A 35 7.13 -18.81 7.68
N ASN A 36 7.63 -18.83 6.45
CA ASN A 36 7.80 -17.63 5.63
C ASN A 36 6.47 -16.96 5.35
N GLU A 37 5.42 -17.72 5.02
CA GLU A 37 4.07 -17.17 4.81
C GLU A 37 3.58 -16.37 6.05
N LYS A 38 3.71 -16.93 7.25
CA LYS A 38 3.32 -16.24 8.49
C LYS A 38 4.15 -14.99 8.74
N LEU A 39 5.45 -15.04 8.45
CA LEU A 39 6.34 -13.91 8.62
C LEU A 39 6.01 -12.78 7.62
N LEU A 40 5.72 -13.13 6.37
CA LEU A 40 5.28 -12.20 5.33
C LEU A 40 3.93 -11.58 5.68
N GLU A 41 2.95 -12.37 6.15
CA GLU A 41 1.65 -11.87 6.61
C GLU A 41 1.81 -10.85 7.74
N ALA A 42 2.61 -11.18 8.76
CA ALA A 42 2.87 -10.29 9.89
C ALA A 42 3.59 -9.00 9.45
N THR A 43 4.53 -9.12 8.51
CA THR A 43 5.30 -7.99 7.98
C THR A 43 4.43 -7.08 7.11
N ALA A 44 3.59 -7.64 6.24
CA ALA A 44 2.60 -6.91 5.47
C ALA A 44 1.64 -6.13 6.38
N GLY A 45 1.16 -6.74 7.46
CA GLY A 45 0.33 -6.06 8.47
C GLY A 45 1.04 -4.87 9.12
N ARG A 46 2.32 -5.04 9.52
CA ARG A 46 3.13 -3.96 10.09
C ARG A 46 3.39 -2.83 9.09
N ILE A 47 3.63 -3.16 7.83
CA ILE A 47 3.79 -2.17 6.75
C ILE A 47 2.51 -1.32 6.64
N LYS A 48 1.34 -1.95 6.53
CA LYS A 48 0.05 -1.25 6.46
C LYS A 48 -0.19 -0.31 7.65
N GLN A 49 0.10 -0.77 8.86
CA GLN A 49 -0.02 0.06 10.07
C GLN A 49 0.95 1.25 10.07
N SER A 50 2.18 1.01 9.65
CA SER A 50 3.22 2.06 9.60
C SER A 50 2.91 3.11 8.53
N MET A 51 2.24 2.72 7.45
CA MET A 51 1.76 3.64 6.40
C MET A 51 0.69 4.60 6.89
N ASP A 52 -0.28 4.15 7.69
CA ASP A 52 -1.27 5.06 8.30
C ASP A 52 -0.59 6.08 9.22
N ALA A 53 0.36 5.65 10.03
CA ALA A 53 1.16 6.57 10.85
C ALA A 53 1.96 7.57 9.99
N ALA A 54 2.60 7.10 8.93
CA ALA A 54 3.39 7.93 8.01
C ALA A 54 2.54 8.94 7.23
N ALA A 55 1.31 8.57 6.86
CA ALA A 55 0.36 9.45 6.18
C ALA A 55 -0.11 10.60 7.08
N ARG A 56 -0.30 10.33 8.37
CA ARG A 56 -0.70 11.36 9.35
C ARG A 56 0.41 12.36 9.63
N LEU A 57 1.67 11.92 9.62
CA LEU A 57 2.82 12.77 9.88
C LEU A 57 3.06 13.72 8.70
N ASN A 58 2.89 15.03 8.91
CA ASN A 58 3.04 16.05 7.88
C ASN A 58 2.13 15.83 6.65
N PHE A 59 0.89 15.40 6.88
CA PHE A 59 -0.06 15.06 5.82
C PHE A 59 -0.14 16.12 4.70
N ASP A 60 -0.28 17.40 5.04
CA ASP A 60 -0.46 18.47 4.05
C ASP A 60 0.79 18.72 3.19
N LEU A 61 1.98 18.29 3.65
CA LEU A 61 3.21 18.31 2.84
C LEU A 61 3.26 17.13 1.87
N GLU A 62 2.83 15.95 2.31
CA GLU A 62 2.81 14.75 1.48
C GLU A 62 1.70 14.77 0.43
N PHE A 63 0.54 15.30 0.83
CA PHE A 63 -0.69 15.38 0.06
C PHE A 63 -1.24 16.80 0.14
N PRO A 64 -0.73 17.73 -0.68
CA PRO A 64 -1.28 19.07 -0.78
C PRO A 64 -2.77 19.04 -1.17
N GLU A 65 -3.57 20.01 -0.71
CA GLU A 65 -5.03 19.99 -0.90
C GLU A 65 -5.48 19.75 -2.36
N GLY A 66 -4.77 20.34 -3.32
CA GLY A 66 -5.07 20.19 -4.74
C GLY A 66 -4.97 18.76 -5.27
N THR A 67 -4.27 17.86 -4.56
CA THR A 67 -4.11 16.46 -4.99
C THR A 67 -5.18 15.53 -4.44
N HIS A 68 -5.91 15.93 -3.39
CA HIS A 68 -6.81 15.02 -2.67
C HIS A 68 -7.89 14.44 -3.58
N MET A 69 -8.49 15.27 -4.43
CA MET A 69 -9.58 14.81 -5.31
C MET A 69 -9.10 13.77 -6.33
N GLY A 70 -7.94 14.01 -6.98
CA GLY A 70 -7.39 13.06 -7.94
C GLY A 70 -7.03 11.71 -7.31
N ILE A 71 -6.50 11.74 -6.08
CA ILE A 71 -6.26 10.52 -5.28
C ILE A 71 -7.58 9.77 -5.06
N LEU A 72 -8.62 10.47 -4.58
CA LEU A 72 -9.90 9.85 -4.27
C LEU A 72 -10.61 9.31 -5.52
N GLU A 73 -10.55 10.01 -6.66
CA GLU A 73 -11.09 9.54 -7.93
C GLU A 73 -10.39 8.27 -8.41
N ALA A 74 -9.05 8.22 -8.37
CA ALA A 74 -8.27 7.03 -8.74
C ALA A 74 -8.62 5.82 -7.85
N LEU A 75 -8.98 6.05 -6.60
CA LEU A 75 -9.40 5.04 -5.63
C LEU A 75 -10.89 4.68 -5.71
N GLY A 76 -11.68 5.35 -6.56
CA GLY A 76 -13.13 5.18 -6.61
C GLY A 76 -13.87 5.67 -5.35
N ARG A 77 -13.25 6.58 -4.59
CA ARG A 77 -13.77 7.21 -3.36
C ARG A 77 -14.17 8.68 -3.56
N GLY A 78 -13.94 9.24 -4.74
CA GLY A 78 -14.20 10.65 -5.04
C GLY A 78 -15.69 10.95 -5.23
N ASP A 79 -16.13 12.06 -4.63
CA ASP A 79 -17.41 12.72 -4.95
C ASP A 79 -17.13 14.22 -5.14
N GLN A 80 -17.53 14.76 -6.30
CA GLN A 80 -17.29 16.17 -6.68
C GLN A 80 -17.93 17.18 -5.73
N LYS A 81 -18.87 16.74 -4.89
CA LYS A 81 -19.52 17.58 -3.88
C LYS A 81 -18.70 17.68 -2.57
N MET A 82 -17.66 16.86 -2.40
CA MET A 82 -16.84 16.88 -1.19
C MET A 82 -16.09 18.21 -1.03
N LYS A 83 -16.25 18.82 0.13
CA LYS A 83 -15.49 19.99 0.57
C LYS A 83 -14.03 19.61 0.85
N PRO A 84 -13.08 20.56 0.79
CA PRO A 84 -11.67 20.29 1.06
C PRO A 84 -11.38 19.47 2.32
N LYS A 85 -12.04 19.80 3.44
CA LYS A 85 -11.89 19.07 4.71
C LYS A 85 -12.39 17.62 4.65
N GLU A 86 -13.48 17.38 3.90
CA GLU A 86 -14.03 16.04 3.69
C GLU A 86 -13.07 15.20 2.85
N ARG A 87 -12.52 15.77 1.77
CA ARG A 87 -11.51 15.11 0.94
C ARG A 87 -10.26 14.71 1.74
N LYS A 88 -9.71 15.63 2.54
CA LYS A 88 -8.59 15.34 3.45
C LYS A 88 -8.91 14.18 4.40
N THR A 89 -10.09 14.22 5.01
CA THR A 89 -10.54 13.18 5.94
C THR A 89 -10.65 11.83 5.23
N GLU A 90 -11.17 11.83 4.00
CA GLU A 90 -11.34 10.60 3.23
C GLU A 90 -10.02 10.00 2.74
N VAL A 91 -9.01 10.81 2.40
CA VAL A 91 -7.65 10.30 2.12
C VAL A 91 -7.05 9.66 3.38
N LEU A 92 -7.24 10.27 4.56
CA LEU A 92 -6.80 9.67 5.83
C LEU A 92 -7.59 8.38 6.16
N ASN A 93 -8.88 8.32 5.84
CA ASN A 93 -9.69 7.12 5.99
C ASN A 93 -9.18 6.00 5.09
N TYR A 94 -8.78 6.29 3.84
CA TYR A 94 -8.19 5.30 2.94
C TYR A 94 -6.98 4.59 3.57
N PHE A 95 -6.03 5.34 4.16
CA PHE A 95 -4.89 4.74 4.84
C PHE A 95 -5.28 3.95 6.09
N LYS A 96 -6.25 4.46 6.85
CA LYS A 96 -6.78 3.77 8.03
C LYS A 96 -7.47 2.45 7.67
N ASP A 97 -8.22 2.43 6.58
CA ASP A 97 -8.93 1.25 6.09
C ASP A 97 -7.95 0.19 5.59
N ILE A 98 -6.88 0.61 4.89
CA ILE A 98 -5.75 -0.27 4.57
C ILE A 98 -5.13 -0.85 5.83
N ALA A 99 -4.77 0.00 6.80
CA ALA A 99 -4.14 -0.42 8.07
C ALA A 99 -5.00 -1.42 8.87
N SER A 100 -6.32 -1.32 8.74
CA SER A 100 -7.29 -2.18 9.42
C SER A 100 -7.66 -3.43 8.61
N SER A 101 -7.27 -3.50 7.34
CA SER A 101 -7.58 -4.62 6.46
C SER A 101 -6.78 -5.88 6.79
N SER A 102 -7.38 -7.06 6.57
CA SER A 102 -6.69 -8.34 6.75
C SER A 102 -5.43 -8.42 5.90
N SER A 103 -4.33 -8.89 6.49
CA SER A 103 -3.10 -9.21 5.75
C SER A 103 -2.99 -10.70 5.43
N SER A 104 -4.01 -11.48 5.77
CA SER A 104 -3.97 -12.92 5.57
C SER A 104 -3.99 -13.29 4.10
N ARG A 105 -3.15 -14.25 3.73
CA ARG A 105 -3.05 -14.78 2.37
C ARG A 105 -4.38 -15.30 1.84
N SER A 106 -5.21 -15.87 2.71
CA SER A 106 -6.52 -16.44 2.37
C SER A 106 -7.66 -15.42 2.30
N SER A 107 -7.41 -14.16 2.70
CA SER A 107 -8.42 -13.10 2.71
C SER A 107 -8.39 -12.30 1.42
N THR A 108 -9.51 -12.26 0.69
CA THR A 108 -9.70 -11.37 -0.46
C THR A 108 -10.21 -10.01 0.01
N LEU A 109 -9.45 -8.96 -0.30
CA LEU A 109 -9.76 -7.59 0.07
C LEU A 109 -10.63 -6.89 -0.98
N PRO A 110 -11.58 -6.02 -0.57
CA PRO A 110 -12.31 -5.18 -1.50
C PRO A 110 -11.38 -4.15 -2.16
N ARG A 111 -11.67 -3.76 -3.40
CA ARG A 111 -10.84 -2.83 -4.19
C ARG A 111 -10.61 -1.48 -3.48
N SER A 112 -11.54 -1.03 -2.65
CA SER A 112 -11.46 0.22 -1.88
C SER A 112 -10.33 0.26 -0.84
N VAL A 113 -9.68 -0.87 -0.55
CA VAL A 113 -8.50 -0.97 0.33
C VAL A 113 -7.28 -1.59 -0.36
N TRP A 114 -7.28 -1.61 -1.70
CA TRP A 114 -6.09 -2.00 -2.45
C TRP A 114 -5.03 -0.89 -2.38
N GLY A 115 -3.77 -1.29 -2.43
CA GLY A 115 -2.66 -0.37 -2.55
C GLY A 115 -2.62 0.32 -3.92
N GLY A 116 -2.16 1.57 -3.94
CA GLY A 116 -1.88 2.38 -5.11
C GLY A 116 -0.52 3.08 -5.00
N SER A 117 -0.35 4.18 -5.72
CA SER A 117 0.91 4.93 -5.73
C SER A 117 1.16 5.66 -4.40
N GLU A 118 0.08 6.14 -3.79
CA GLU A 118 0.05 6.88 -2.53
C GLU A 118 0.43 5.98 -1.36
N SER A 119 -0.05 4.74 -1.38
CA SER A 119 0.27 3.73 -0.38
C SER A 119 1.74 3.27 -0.50
N LEU A 120 2.28 3.12 -1.71
CA LEU A 120 3.73 2.89 -1.90
C LEU A 120 4.59 4.05 -1.41
N ARG A 121 4.16 5.30 -1.67
CA ARG A 121 4.85 6.49 -1.15
C ARG A 121 4.91 6.46 0.38
N MET A 122 3.81 6.15 1.04
CA MET A 122 3.76 6.05 2.50
C MET A 122 4.54 4.84 3.03
N ALA A 123 4.57 3.73 2.31
CA ALA A 123 5.42 2.59 2.65
C ALA A 123 6.90 2.97 2.58
N ALA A 124 7.33 3.62 1.49
CA ALA A 124 8.70 4.12 1.33
C ALA A 124 9.11 5.08 2.47
N LYS A 125 8.21 6.00 2.84
CA LYS A 125 8.40 6.93 3.97
C LYS A 125 8.51 6.20 5.30
N ALA A 126 7.57 5.30 5.60
CA ALA A 126 7.53 4.53 6.84
C ALA A 126 8.78 3.66 7.03
N LEU A 127 9.23 3.03 5.94
CA LEU A 127 10.39 2.14 5.92
C LEU A 127 11.72 2.89 5.83
N GLN A 128 11.69 4.20 5.54
CA GLN A 128 12.87 5.00 5.21
C GLN A 128 13.72 4.38 4.08
N LYS A 129 13.03 3.84 3.06
CA LYS A 129 13.65 3.16 1.91
C LYS A 129 13.00 3.65 0.62
N LYS A 130 13.80 3.81 -0.44
CA LYS A 130 13.29 4.07 -1.78
C LYS A 130 12.66 2.79 -2.33
N ILE A 131 11.47 2.91 -2.90
CA ILE A 131 10.79 1.83 -3.62
C ILE A 131 10.73 2.23 -5.09
N PHE A 132 11.21 1.36 -5.97
CA PHE A 132 11.16 1.54 -7.42
C PHE A 132 10.14 0.56 -7.99
N VAL A 133 9.22 1.07 -8.81
CA VAL A 133 8.20 0.25 -9.49
C VAL A 133 8.56 0.21 -10.97
N LEU A 134 8.73 -1.00 -11.51
CA LEU A 134 8.91 -1.23 -12.93
C LEU A 134 7.54 -1.61 -13.51
N ILE A 135 7.13 -0.91 -14.56
CA ILE A 135 5.86 -1.15 -15.26
C ILE A 135 6.22 -1.42 -16.71
N GLU A 136 5.91 -2.62 -17.20
CA GLU A 136 6.02 -2.92 -18.62
C GLU A 136 4.85 -2.26 -19.36
N THR A 137 5.17 -1.46 -20.37
CA THR A 137 4.22 -0.76 -21.25
C THR A 137 4.02 -1.49 -22.56
#